data_AF-A0A815SCY4-F1
#
_entry.id   AF-A0A815SCY4-F1
#
_cell.length_a   1.000
_cell.length_b   1.000
_cell.length_c   1.000
_cell.angle_alpha   90.00
_cell.angle_beta   90.00
_cell.angle_gamma   90.00
#
_symmetry.space_group_name_H-M   'P 1'
#
loop_
_entity.id
_entity.type
_entity.pdbx_description
1 polymer ?
#
loop_
_entity_poly.entity_id
_entity_poly.type
_entity_poly.pdbx_seq_one_letter_code
_entity_poly.pdbx_strand_id
1 'polypeptide(L)'
;MWLGLFILFYSFIFNDGKHFNGGTIRWAPVDPYDNSSSLDITVTQSYSWTYPYIKCANNVPISTSGFTGANTNLICVVDCSTNGGYSSAPIDILTNCTSASSSLNMMTSERSKNITLSAGAHFYLAYRGNAWLPLNDPAQTGLDWSIVTYIDLRKRSDGFINTPPVATIVSPQYAIVNRTIQINIPVSDANAGDDVRCRWSKYTSGYRRRKRSDNEEHVKHPSKGKKELVMAAVVLRVQMVAHVAVLVVFLQRVPV
;
A
#
# COMPACT_ATOMS: atom_id res chain seq x y z
N MET A 1 4.32 33.11 42.73
CA MET A 1 3.19 33.17 41.78
C MET A 1 3.69 33.40 40.34
N TRP A 2 4.67 32.64 39.84
CA TRP A 2 5.23 32.80 38.47
C TRP A 2 5.87 31.51 37.92
N LEU A 3 5.49 30.33 38.44
CA LEU A 3 5.95 29.03 37.90
C LEU A 3 4.84 28.21 37.21
N GLY A 4 3.58 28.65 37.32
CA GLY A 4 2.44 27.93 36.73
C GLY A 4 2.19 28.20 35.25
N LEU A 5 2.84 29.23 34.67
CA LEU A 5 2.55 29.66 33.29
C LEU A 5 3.38 28.95 32.20
N PHE A 6 4.45 28.23 32.57
CA PHE A 6 5.33 27.57 31.60
C PHE A 6 4.88 26.14 31.22
N ILE A 7 4.03 25.50 32.02
CA ILE A 7 3.53 24.14 31.73
C ILE A 7 2.36 24.17 30.73
N LEU A 8 1.70 25.32 30.57
CA LEU A 8 0.58 25.49 29.63
C LEU A 8 0.99 25.58 28.15
N PHE A 9 2.28 25.80 27.84
CA PHE A 9 2.78 25.77 26.46
C PHE A 9 3.38 24.43 26.03
N TYR A 10 3.56 23.48 26.95
CA TYR A 10 4.10 22.15 26.63
C TYR A 10 3.01 21.10 26.38
N SER A 11 1.77 21.54 26.19
CA SER A 11 0.72 20.73 25.57
C SER A 11 0.71 21.03 24.07
N PHE A 12 1.84 20.81 23.39
CA PHE A 12 1.76 20.51 21.96
C PHE A 12 1.00 19.21 21.86
N ILE A 13 -0.32 19.32 21.72
CA ILE A 13 -1.14 18.25 21.18
C ILE A 13 -0.52 18.00 19.81
N PHE A 14 0.32 16.98 19.72
CA PHE A 14 0.58 16.31 18.46
C PHE A 14 -0.79 15.78 18.04
N ASN A 15 -1.56 16.63 17.36
CA ASN A 15 -2.57 16.18 16.44
C ASN A 15 -1.76 15.53 15.33
N ASP A 16 -1.31 14.29 15.57
CA ASP A 16 -0.99 13.37 14.51
C ASP A 16 -2.34 13.12 13.82
N GLY A 17 -2.73 14.09 13.01
CA GLY A 17 -4.05 14.16 12.41
C GLY A 17 -4.24 12.85 11.68
N LYS A 18 -5.35 12.19 11.88
CA LYS A 18 -5.67 10.99 11.14
C LYS A 18 -6.12 11.45 9.75
N HIS A 19 -5.22 11.45 8.77
CA HIS A 19 -5.42 12.17 7.50
C HIS A 19 -5.12 11.34 6.25
N PHE A 20 -4.53 10.15 6.41
CA PHE A 20 -4.29 9.24 5.31
C PHE A 20 -5.42 8.21 5.19
N ASN A 21 -6.08 8.20 4.04
CA ASN A 21 -7.22 7.32 3.73
C ASN A 21 -6.80 6.03 3.02
N GLY A 22 -5.52 5.89 2.68
CA GLY A 22 -4.96 4.72 2.00
C GLY A 22 -4.56 5.02 0.57
N GLY A 23 -4.38 3.97 -0.23
CA GLY A 23 -3.89 4.09 -1.59
C GLY A 23 -3.32 2.79 -2.14
N THR A 24 -2.52 2.93 -3.19
CA THR A 24 -1.88 1.83 -3.92
C THR A 24 -0.42 2.18 -4.25
N ILE A 25 0.41 1.14 -4.29
CA ILE A 25 1.74 1.20 -4.88
C ILE A 25 1.74 0.10 -5.95
N ARG A 26 1.97 0.48 -7.20
CA ARG A 26 2.12 -0.44 -8.34
C ARG A 26 3.45 -0.22 -9.01
N TRP A 27 3.90 -1.21 -9.75
CA TRP A 27 5.12 -1.09 -10.54
C TRP A 27 4.97 -1.84 -11.86
N ALA A 28 5.78 -1.49 -12.85
CA ALA A 28 5.92 -2.24 -14.09
C ALA A 28 7.35 -2.08 -14.62
N PRO A 29 7.92 -3.10 -15.29
CA PRO A 29 9.16 -2.90 -16.04
C PRO A 29 8.94 -1.88 -17.17
N VAL A 30 9.92 -1.02 -17.42
CA VAL A 30 9.88 -0.08 -18.55
C VAL A 30 9.96 -0.84 -19.87
N ASP A 31 10.83 -1.85 -19.93
CA ASP A 31 10.86 -2.85 -21.00
C ASP A 31 10.83 -4.26 -20.37
N PRO A 32 9.71 -5.00 -20.51
CA PRO A 32 9.60 -6.37 -20.01
C PRO A 32 10.61 -7.36 -20.62
N TYR A 33 11.18 -7.06 -21.79
CA TYR A 33 12.06 -7.96 -22.54
C TYR A 33 13.56 -7.69 -22.29
N ASP A 34 13.89 -6.64 -21.54
CA ASP A 34 15.28 -6.25 -21.26
C ASP A 34 16.07 -7.42 -20.63
N ASN A 35 17.31 -7.58 -21.06
CA ASN A 35 18.26 -8.62 -20.63
C ASN A 35 19.48 -8.04 -19.92
N SER A 36 19.50 -6.73 -19.69
CA SER A 36 20.58 -6.02 -19.02
C SER A 36 20.71 -6.48 -17.56
N SER A 37 21.92 -6.35 -17.00
CA SER A 37 22.16 -6.65 -15.58
C SER A 37 21.48 -5.67 -14.62
N SER A 38 21.02 -4.53 -15.15
CA SER A 38 20.28 -3.47 -14.47
C SER A 38 19.04 -3.18 -15.28
N LEU A 39 17.89 -3.13 -14.63
CA LEU A 39 16.57 -3.01 -15.25
C LEU A 39 15.86 -1.79 -14.70
N ASP A 40 15.24 -1.02 -15.57
CA ASP A 40 14.40 0.11 -15.19
C ASP A 40 12.96 -0.32 -14.97
N ILE A 41 12.39 0.09 -13.84
CA ILE A 41 10.97 -0.05 -13.55
C ILE A 41 10.34 1.30 -13.24
N THR A 42 9.07 1.45 -13.59
CA THR A 42 8.25 2.58 -13.16
C THR A 42 7.46 2.18 -11.93
N VAL A 43 7.66 2.87 -10.81
CA VAL A 43 6.83 2.75 -9.61
C VAL A 43 5.81 3.88 -9.61
N THR A 44 4.52 3.55 -9.52
CA THR A 44 3.43 4.51 -9.38
C THR A 44 2.80 4.40 -7.99
N GLN A 45 2.72 5.53 -7.30
CA GLN A 45 2.08 5.69 -6.01
C GLN A 45 0.80 6.49 -6.21
N SER A 46 -0.33 5.99 -5.71
CA SER A 46 -1.60 6.73 -5.69
C SER A 46 -2.17 6.72 -4.28
N TYR A 47 -2.48 7.90 -3.74
CA TYR A 47 -2.87 8.08 -2.36
C TYR A 47 -4.17 8.86 -2.23
N SER A 48 -4.89 8.59 -1.15
CA SER A 48 -6.10 9.28 -0.77
C SER A 48 -5.92 9.93 0.59
N TRP A 49 -6.36 11.18 0.70
CA TRP A 49 -6.13 12.04 1.86
C TRP A 49 -7.44 12.70 2.30
N THR A 50 -7.52 13.08 3.58
CA THR A 50 -8.65 13.86 4.10
C THR A 50 -8.54 15.30 3.64
N TYR A 51 -9.50 15.75 2.83
CA TYR A 51 -9.62 17.14 2.37
C TYR A 51 -10.69 17.88 3.18
N PRO A 52 -10.54 19.16 3.53
CA PRO A 52 -9.44 20.08 3.19
C PRO A 52 -8.29 20.12 4.20
N TYR A 53 -8.18 19.11 5.06
CA TYR A 53 -7.12 19.00 6.08
C TYR A 53 -5.74 18.90 5.42
N ILE A 54 -5.58 18.00 4.45
CA ILE A 54 -4.45 17.96 3.52
C ILE A 54 -4.81 18.77 2.28
N LYS A 55 -3.95 19.71 1.89
CA LYS A 55 -4.18 20.60 0.74
C LYS A 55 -3.83 19.91 -0.56
N CYS A 56 -4.73 20.05 -1.52
CA CYS A 56 -4.50 19.63 -2.90
C CYS A 56 -3.45 20.56 -3.52
N ALA A 57 -2.24 20.04 -3.75
CA ALA A 57 -1.13 20.74 -4.37
C ALA A 57 -0.12 19.73 -4.95
N ASN A 58 1.01 20.21 -5.44
CA ASN A 58 2.15 19.35 -5.76
C ASN A 58 2.95 19.02 -4.50
N ASN A 59 3.58 17.85 -4.44
CA ASN A 59 4.33 17.37 -3.28
C ASN A 59 3.46 17.21 -2.00
N VAL A 60 2.32 16.55 -2.12
CA VAL A 60 1.49 16.14 -0.98
C VAL A 60 2.21 15.02 -0.20
N PRO A 61 2.25 15.06 1.16
CA PRO A 61 1.55 16.02 2.03
C PRO A 61 2.33 17.28 2.42
N ILE A 62 3.63 17.38 2.08
CA ILE A 62 4.51 18.46 2.59
C ILE A 62 4.12 19.87 2.16
N SER A 63 3.35 20.00 1.09
CA SER A 63 2.75 21.25 0.64
C SER A 63 1.65 21.79 1.57
N THR A 64 1.19 20.99 2.54
CA THR A 64 0.21 21.40 3.55
C THR A 64 0.92 22.08 4.71
N SER A 65 0.44 23.26 5.14
CA SER A 65 0.96 23.94 6.33
C SER A 65 0.91 23.01 7.55
N GLY A 66 2.04 22.90 8.27
CA GLY A 66 2.21 21.97 9.38
C GLY A 66 2.72 20.57 9.00
N PHE A 67 2.89 20.26 7.71
CA PHE A 67 3.32 18.94 7.23
C PHE A 67 4.69 18.95 6.53
N THR A 68 5.48 20.02 6.63
CA THR A 68 6.77 20.15 5.92
C THR A 68 7.76 19.01 6.21
N GLY A 69 7.69 18.41 7.40
CA GLY A 69 8.50 17.25 7.80
C GLY A 69 7.87 15.88 7.53
N ALA A 70 6.71 15.81 6.88
CA ALA A 70 5.98 14.56 6.66
C ALA A 70 6.45 13.77 5.43
N ASN A 71 7.58 14.15 4.82
CA ASN A 71 8.19 13.36 3.76
C ASN A 71 8.89 12.14 4.34
N THR A 72 8.59 10.96 3.81
CA THR A 72 9.27 9.71 4.16
C THR A 72 9.57 8.93 2.88
N ASN A 73 10.40 7.90 3.01
CA ASN A 73 10.67 6.98 1.91
C ASN A 73 9.80 5.74 1.99
N LEU A 74 9.53 5.13 0.84
CA LEU A 74 9.11 3.75 0.78
C LEU A 74 10.25 2.85 1.28
N ILE A 75 9.91 1.87 2.10
CA ILE A 75 10.87 0.99 2.77
C ILE A 75 10.75 -0.44 2.25
N CYS A 76 11.89 -1.12 2.14
CA CYS A 76 11.85 -2.56 2.01
C CYS A 76 11.44 -3.18 3.37
N VAL A 77 10.49 -4.12 3.34
CA VAL A 77 9.96 -4.76 4.56
C VAL A 77 10.21 -6.26 4.64
N VAL A 78 10.39 -6.94 3.51
CA VAL A 78 10.66 -8.39 3.42
C VAL A 78 11.57 -8.65 2.22
N ASP A 79 12.44 -9.64 2.34
CA ASP A 79 13.44 -10.04 1.32
C ASP A 79 14.37 -8.90 0.90
N CYS A 80 14.82 -8.09 1.86
CA CYS A 80 15.60 -6.89 1.58
C CYS A 80 17.04 -7.16 1.10
N SER A 81 17.56 -8.38 1.27
CA SER A 81 18.83 -8.79 0.69
C SER A 81 18.79 -8.91 -0.83
N THR A 82 17.60 -9.05 -1.43
CA THR A 82 17.38 -9.24 -2.86
C THR A 82 16.76 -8.00 -3.51
N ASN A 83 16.96 -6.83 -2.90
CA ASN A 83 16.33 -5.58 -3.32
C ASN A 83 16.95 -4.90 -4.56
N GLY A 84 17.97 -5.51 -5.18
CA GLY A 84 18.62 -5.01 -6.39
C GLY A 84 19.25 -3.62 -6.26
N GLY A 85 19.66 -3.20 -5.05
CA GLY A 85 20.22 -1.88 -4.81
C GLY A 85 19.20 -0.82 -4.38
N TYR A 86 17.91 -1.14 -4.24
CA TYR A 86 16.88 -0.18 -3.84
C TYR A 86 17.26 0.65 -2.59
N SER A 87 17.85 0.01 -1.58
CA SER A 87 18.20 0.69 -0.33
C SER A 87 19.22 1.83 -0.47
N SER A 88 20.01 1.90 -1.55
CA SER A 88 20.96 3.01 -1.76
C SER A 88 20.31 4.26 -2.33
N ALA A 89 19.15 4.13 -2.97
CA ALA A 89 18.43 5.24 -3.60
C ALA A 89 16.91 5.06 -3.45
N PRO A 90 16.38 5.06 -2.21
CA PRO A 90 14.96 4.87 -1.97
C PRO A 90 14.13 6.04 -2.52
N ILE A 91 12.87 5.76 -2.87
CA ILE A 91 11.94 6.78 -3.37
C ILE A 91 11.05 7.30 -2.25
N ASP A 92 10.75 8.59 -2.31
CA ASP A 92 9.85 9.27 -1.38
C ASP A 92 8.37 8.97 -1.65
N ILE A 93 7.55 9.24 -0.64
CA ILE A 93 6.08 9.10 -0.69
C ILE A 93 5.38 10.29 -1.35
N LEU A 94 6.13 11.29 -1.83
CA LEU A 94 5.49 12.52 -2.29
C LEU A 94 4.73 12.24 -3.58
N THR A 95 3.53 12.80 -3.66
CA THR A 95 2.64 12.68 -4.82
C THR A 95 2.12 14.06 -5.21
N ASN A 96 1.49 14.17 -6.39
CA ASN A 96 0.85 15.40 -6.83
C ASN A 96 -0.67 15.20 -6.80
N CYS A 97 -1.40 16.19 -6.28
CA CYS A 97 -2.85 16.12 -6.26
C CYS A 97 -3.42 15.94 -7.67
N THR A 98 -4.35 14.99 -7.82
CA THR A 98 -5.06 14.71 -9.06
C THR A 98 -6.51 15.17 -9.01
N SER A 99 -7.16 15.06 -7.84
CA SER A 99 -8.54 15.53 -7.64
C SER A 99 -8.82 15.82 -6.17
N ALA A 100 -9.79 16.70 -5.89
CA ALA A 100 -10.29 16.95 -4.54
C ALA A 100 -11.80 17.21 -4.53
N SER A 101 -12.46 16.79 -3.45
CA SER A 101 -13.89 16.96 -3.24
C SER A 101 -14.15 17.35 -1.78
N SER A 102 -14.72 18.55 -1.57
CA SER A 102 -15.17 19.01 -0.25
C SER A 102 -16.39 18.24 0.23
N SER A 103 -17.32 17.85 -0.65
CA SER A 103 -18.52 17.10 -0.28
C SER A 103 -18.20 15.69 0.24
N LEU A 104 -17.13 15.08 -0.28
CA LEU A 104 -16.65 13.77 0.16
C LEU A 104 -15.53 13.85 1.21
N ASN A 105 -15.08 15.06 1.56
CA ASN A 105 -13.90 15.30 2.41
C ASN A 105 -12.66 14.50 1.95
N MET A 106 -12.45 14.40 0.63
CA MET A 106 -11.47 13.49 0.03
C MET A 106 -10.63 14.18 -1.04
N MET A 107 -9.34 13.86 -1.07
CA MET A 107 -8.42 14.22 -2.15
C MET A 107 -7.65 12.99 -2.60
N THR A 108 -7.41 12.86 -3.91
CA THR A 108 -6.53 11.86 -4.48
C THR A 108 -5.27 12.51 -5.02
N SER A 109 -4.14 11.81 -4.92
CA SER A 109 -2.86 12.25 -5.47
C SER A 109 -2.12 11.07 -6.09
N GLU A 110 -1.29 11.34 -7.10
CA GLU A 110 -0.51 10.31 -7.80
C GLU A 110 0.89 10.82 -8.18
N ARG A 111 1.86 9.89 -8.27
CA ARG A 111 3.16 10.12 -8.89
C ARG A 111 3.76 8.82 -9.40
N SER A 112 4.42 8.90 -10.55
CA SER A 112 5.26 7.83 -11.08
C SER A 112 6.73 8.24 -11.03
N LYS A 113 7.62 7.31 -10.69
CA LYS A 113 9.07 7.50 -10.69
C LYS A 113 9.75 6.25 -11.25
N ASN A 114 10.71 6.47 -12.15
CA ASN A 114 11.56 5.40 -12.64
C ASN A 114 12.69 5.14 -11.64
N ILE A 115 12.97 3.86 -11.40
CA ILE A 115 14.11 3.40 -10.62
C ILE A 115 14.82 2.27 -11.35
N THR A 116 16.12 2.19 -11.16
CA THR A 116 16.96 1.14 -11.72
C THR A 116 17.30 0.14 -10.62
N LEU A 117 17.08 -1.14 -10.88
CA LEU A 117 17.36 -2.24 -9.95
C LEU A 117 18.18 -3.32 -10.65
N SER A 118 18.98 -4.09 -9.92
CA SER A 118 19.68 -5.24 -10.50
C SER A 118 18.69 -6.29 -11.02
N ALA A 119 19.06 -6.98 -12.10
CA ALA A 119 18.29 -8.09 -12.65
C ALA A 119 18.03 -9.17 -11.59
N GLY A 120 16.82 -9.74 -11.60
CA GLY A 120 16.40 -10.75 -10.63
C GLY A 120 16.09 -10.21 -9.22
N ALA A 121 16.08 -8.89 -9.02
CA ALA A 121 15.63 -8.31 -7.75
C ALA A 121 14.21 -8.75 -7.42
N HIS A 122 13.98 -9.15 -6.17
CA HIS A 122 12.67 -9.57 -5.70
C HIS A 122 12.51 -9.25 -4.22
N PHE A 123 11.58 -8.38 -3.86
CA PHE A 123 11.43 -7.89 -2.50
C PHE A 123 10.08 -7.19 -2.28
N TYR A 124 9.72 -7.01 -1.01
CA TYR A 124 8.50 -6.28 -0.65
C TYR A 124 8.82 -4.84 -0.33
N LEU A 125 8.21 -3.93 -1.08
CA LEU A 125 8.28 -2.49 -0.89
C LEU A 125 7.00 -1.99 -0.22
N ALA A 126 7.12 -1.12 0.77
CA ALA A 126 5.96 -0.64 1.50
C ALA A 126 6.03 0.84 1.88
N TYR A 127 4.86 1.45 1.96
CA TYR A 127 4.64 2.64 2.77
C TYR A 127 4.13 2.21 4.15
N ARG A 128 4.86 2.57 5.21
CA ARG A 128 4.42 2.46 6.61
C ARG A 128 4.24 3.89 7.14
N GLY A 129 3.01 4.22 7.52
CA GLY A 129 2.65 5.51 8.13
C GLY A 129 1.88 5.31 9.42
N ASN A 130 1.82 6.36 10.24
CA ASN A 130 1.19 6.32 11.57
C ASN A 130 -0.13 7.11 11.59
N ALA A 131 -0.34 7.98 10.59
CA ALA A 131 -1.45 8.93 10.50
C ALA A 131 -2.67 8.41 9.71
N TRP A 132 -2.91 7.10 9.77
CA TRP A 132 -4.04 6.46 9.11
C TRP A 132 -5.37 6.86 9.77
N LEU A 133 -6.42 7.05 8.97
CA LEU A 133 -7.77 7.21 9.51
C LEU A 133 -8.14 6.01 10.40
N PRO A 134 -8.75 6.18 11.59
CA PRO A 134 -9.18 5.06 12.46
C PRO A 134 -10.35 4.32 11.84
N LEU A 135 -10.46 3.00 12.08
CA LEU A 135 -11.70 2.29 11.71
C LEU A 135 -12.76 2.78 12.68
N ASN A 136 -13.96 3.09 12.21
CA ASN A 136 -14.97 3.70 13.06
C ASN A 136 -16.01 2.70 13.59
N ASP A 137 -15.94 1.42 13.20
CA ASP A 137 -16.94 0.42 13.58
C ASP A 137 -16.42 -1.05 13.53
N PRO A 138 -15.84 -1.60 14.61
CA PRO A 138 -15.64 -0.95 15.88
C PRO A 138 -14.60 0.17 15.74
N ALA A 139 -14.72 1.18 16.59
CA ALA A 139 -13.70 2.21 16.71
C ALA A 139 -12.35 1.56 17.06
N GLN A 140 -11.38 1.60 16.15
CA GLN A 140 -10.04 1.07 16.35
C GLN A 140 -9.01 2.16 16.09
N THR A 141 -8.16 2.40 17.07
CA THR A 141 -7.08 3.39 17.05
C THR A 141 -5.72 2.72 17.18
N GLY A 142 -4.66 3.37 16.70
CA GLY A 142 -3.28 2.83 16.81
C GLY A 142 -3.03 1.59 15.96
N LEU A 143 -3.69 1.48 14.81
CA LEU A 143 -3.48 0.37 13.88
C LEU A 143 -2.27 0.65 12.98
N ASP A 144 -1.32 -0.30 12.95
CA ASP A 144 -0.15 -0.26 12.08
C ASP A 144 -0.52 -0.71 10.66
N TRP A 145 -1.03 0.20 9.85
CA TRP A 145 -1.35 -0.08 8.46
C TRP A 145 -0.15 0.16 7.55
N SER A 146 -0.09 -0.61 6.46
CA SER A 146 0.88 -0.41 5.40
C SER A 146 0.26 -0.69 4.04
N ILE A 147 0.75 0.01 3.02
CA ILE A 147 0.52 -0.32 1.61
C ILE A 147 1.76 -1.06 1.15
N VAL A 148 1.61 -2.24 0.56
CA VAL A 148 2.73 -3.11 0.21
C VAL A 148 2.62 -3.54 -1.25
N THR A 149 3.72 -3.56 -1.97
CA THR A 149 3.82 -4.23 -3.26
C THR A 149 5.00 -5.18 -3.25
N TYR A 150 4.85 -6.32 -3.90
CA TYR A 150 5.97 -7.21 -4.19
C TYR A 150 6.54 -6.86 -5.57
N ILE A 151 7.81 -6.48 -5.62
CA ILE A 151 8.58 -6.29 -6.84
C ILE A 151 9.26 -7.61 -7.17
N ASP A 152 9.19 -8.06 -8.42
CA ASP A 152 9.81 -9.30 -8.88
C ASP A 152 10.32 -9.15 -10.32
N LEU A 153 11.62 -8.96 -10.46
CA LEU A 153 12.32 -8.80 -11.74
C LEU A 153 12.96 -10.10 -12.22
N ARG A 154 12.59 -11.24 -11.65
CA ARG A 154 13.03 -12.53 -12.15
C ARG A 154 12.28 -12.82 -13.45
N LYS A 155 13.02 -13.23 -14.47
CA LYS A 155 12.40 -13.62 -15.74
C LYS A 155 11.54 -14.86 -15.54
N ARG A 156 10.38 -14.83 -16.17
CA ARG A 156 9.50 -15.98 -16.31
C ARG A 156 10.14 -17.00 -17.26
N SER A 157 9.62 -18.23 -17.27
CA SER A 157 10.08 -19.29 -18.17
C SER A 157 9.85 -18.98 -19.66
N ASP A 158 8.94 -18.05 -19.97
CA ASP A 158 8.66 -17.53 -21.32
C ASP A 158 9.56 -16.35 -21.73
N GLY A 159 10.54 -15.97 -20.89
CA GLY A 159 11.66 -15.10 -21.27
C GLY A 159 11.50 -13.60 -21.00
N PHE A 160 10.35 -13.15 -20.49
CA PHE A 160 10.10 -11.75 -20.14
C PHE A 160 9.86 -11.56 -18.63
N ILE A 161 10.03 -10.33 -18.16
CA ILE A 161 9.78 -9.89 -16.78
C ILE A 161 8.27 -9.70 -16.61
N ASN A 162 7.71 -10.24 -15.54
CA ASN A 162 6.28 -10.13 -15.30
C ASN A 162 5.83 -8.69 -15.06
N THR A 163 4.68 -8.31 -15.61
CA THR A 163 4.00 -7.06 -15.27
C THR A 163 2.88 -7.40 -14.29
N PRO A 164 2.88 -6.88 -13.04
CA PRO A 164 1.83 -7.23 -12.09
C PRO A 164 0.46 -6.70 -12.55
N PRO A 165 -0.64 -7.37 -12.17
CA PRO A 165 -1.97 -6.89 -12.47
C PRO A 165 -2.24 -5.57 -11.74
N VAL A 166 -3.06 -4.73 -12.35
CA VAL A 166 -3.46 -3.43 -11.83
C VAL A 166 -4.94 -3.48 -11.45
N ALA A 167 -5.23 -3.07 -10.22
CA ALA A 167 -6.60 -2.77 -9.79
C ALA A 167 -6.72 -1.27 -9.51
N THR A 168 -7.80 -0.66 -10.00
CA THR A 168 -8.10 0.75 -9.78
C THR A 168 -9.27 0.90 -8.83
N ILE A 169 -9.02 1.47 -7.66
CA ILE A 169 -10.04 1.76 -6.67
C ILE A 169 -9.68 3.01 -5.88
N VAL A 170 -10.69 3.79 -5.52
CA VAL A 170 -10.54 4.93 -4.61
C VAL A 170 -10.78 4.45 -3.19
N SER A 171 -9.99 4.94 -2.23
CA SER A 171 -10.19 4.66 -0.80
C SER A 171 -10.54 5.94 -0.05
N PRO A 172 -11.49 5.93 0.90
CA PRO A 172 -12.33 4.79 1.29
C PRO A 172 -13.52 4.58 0.33
N GLN A 173 -14.16 3.42 0.43
CA GLN A 173 -15.47 3.13 -0.15
C GLN A 173 -16.54 3.26 0.95
N TYR A 174 -17.62 3.98 0.67
CA TYR A 174 -18.68 4.23 1.64
C TYR A 174 -19.86 3.27 1.44
N ALA A 175 -20.37 2.74 2.55
CA ALA A 175 -21.56 1.89 2.58
C ALA A 175 -22.63 2.51 3.49
N ILE A 176 -23.90 2.42 3.07
CA ILE A 176 -25.02 2.79 3.95
C ILE A 176 -25.26 1.62 4.92
N VAL A 177 -25.45 1.94 6.19
CA VAL A 177 -25.76 0.97 7.26
C VAL A 177 -26.96 0.11 6.87
N ASN A 178 -26.88 -1.18 7.15
CA ASN A 178 -27.94 -2.16 6.89
C ASN A 178 -28.37 -2.24 5.42
N ARG A 179 -27.53 -1.79 4.48
CA ARG A 179 -27.72 -2.00 3.05
C ARG A 179 -26.54 -2.74 2.45
N THR A 180 -26.84 -3.81 1.72
CA THR A 180 -25.85 -4.48 0.89
C THR A 180 -25.46 -3.54 -0.24
N ILE A 181 -24.18 -3.23 -0.34
CA ILE A 181 -23.61 -2.49 -1.47
C ILE A 181 -22.74 -3.42 -2.31
N GLN A 182 -22.80 -3.24 -3.62
CA GLN A 182 -21.87 -3.89 -4.54
C GLN A 182 -20.73 -2.92 -4.84
N ILE A 183 -19.51 -3.29 -4.43
CA ILE A 183 -18.29 -2.55 -4.79
C ILE A 183 -17.67 -3.26 -5.98
N ASN A 184 -17.64 -2.56 -7.13
CA ASN A 184 -16.97 -3.06 -8.32
C ASN A 184 -15.48 -2.72 -8.25
N ILE A 185 -14.63 -3.73 -8.45
CA ILE A 185 -13.18 -3.59 -8.44
C ILE A 185 -12.69 -3.88 -9.85
N PRO A 186 -12.48 -2.86 -10.68
CA PRO A 186 -11.91 -3.06 -12.01
C PRO A 186 -10.46 -3.54 -11.86
N VAL A 187 -10.15 -4.62 -12.57
CA VAL A 187 -8.82 -5.23 -12.61
C VAL A 187 -8.43 -5.45 -14.06
N SER A 188 -7.16 -5.20 -14.37
CA SER A 188 -6.55 -5.46 -15.66
C SER A 188 -5.22 -6.16 -15.45
N ASP A 189 -4.90 -7.11 -16.31
CA ASP A 189 -3.58 -7.75 -16.37
C ASP A 189 -3.01 -7.60 -17.78
N ALA A 190 -1.73 -7.25 -17.86
CA ALA A 190 -1.06 -7.00 -19.13
C ALA A 190 -0.53 -8.30 -19.78
N ASN A 191 -0.41 -9.38 -19.01
CA ASN A 191 0.17 -10.64 -19.45
C ASN A 191 -0.94 -11.62 -19.85
N ALA A 192 -0.91 -12.06 -21.11
CA ALA A 192 -1.92 -12.98 -21.61
C ALA A 192 -1.84 -14.34 -20.89
N GLY A 193 -3.01 -14.87 -20.49
CA GLY A 193 -3.13 -16.18 -19.85
C GLY A 193 -2.81 -16.20 -18.36
N ASP A 194 -2.57 -15.05 -17.73
CA ASP A 194 -2.41 -14.94 -16.29
C ASP A 194 -3.78 -15.02 -15.57
N ASP A 195 -3.85 -15.80 -14.50
CA ASP A 195 -5.02 -15.90 -13.62
C ASP A 195 -4.93 -14.83 -12.53
N VAL A 196 -5.94 -13.97 -12.46
CA VAL A 196 -5.97 -12.83 -11.54
C VAL A 196 -6.97 -13.13 -10.42
N ARG A 197 -6.46 -13.26 -9.19
CA ARG A 197 -7.30 -13.57 -8.02
C ARG A 197 -7.36 -12.42 -7.04
N CYS A 198 -8.56 -11.97 -6.72
CA CYS A 198 -8.80 -11.09 -5.59
C CYS A 198 -8.88 -11.90 -4.29
N ARG A 199 -8.00 -11.61 -3.32
CA ARG A 199 -8.14 -12.13 -1.95
C ARG A 199 -8.83 -11.11 -1.08
N TRP A 200 -9.65 -11.60 -0.17
CA TRP A 200 -10.41 -10.82 0.79
C TRP A 200 -9.92 -11.19 2.19
N SER A 201 -9.68 -10.21 3.05
CA SER A 201 -9.39 -10.44 4.46
C SER A 201 -10.60 -10.02 5.30
N LYS A 202 -10.76 -10.63 6.48
CA LYS A 202 -11.66 -10.11 7.51
C LYS A 202 -10.78 -9.67 8.67
N TYR A 203 -10.93 -8.43 9.11
CA TYR A 203 -10.26 -8.01 10.34
C TYR A 203 -10.76 -8.88 11.49
N THR A 204 -9.81 -9.53 12.16
CA THR A 204 -10.04 -10.31 13.37
C THR A 204 -9.11 -9.74 14.42
N SER A 205 -9.68 -9.25 15.54
CA SER A 205 -8.89 -8.70 16.64
C SER A 205 -7.86 -9.72 17.12
N GLY A 206 -6.61 -9.27 17.33
CA GLY A 206 -5.50 -10.11 17.79
C GLY A 206 -4.74 -10.91 16.72
N TYR A 207 -5.20 -10.97 15.46
CA TYR A 207 -4.50 -11.70 14.39
C TYR A 207 -3.50 -10.80 13.65
N ARG A 208 -2.27 -10.67 14.20
CA ARG A 208 -1.12 -10.18 13.43
C ARG A 208 -0.52 -11.36 12.66
N ARG A 209 -0.44 -11.29 11.33
CA ARG A 209 0.36 -12.26 10.55
C ARG A 209 1.80 -12.21 11.05
N ARG A 210 2.22 -13.21 11.83
CA ARG A 210 3.61 -13.37 12.23
C ARG A 210 4.42 -13.85 11.03
N LYS A 211 5.66 -13.39 10.95
CA LYS A 211 6.69 -13.96 10.07
C LYS A 211 6.70 -15.47 10.32
N ARG A 212 6.55 -16.27 9.27
CA ARG A 212 6.64 -17.73 9.38
C ARG A 212 8.04 -18.04 9.95
N SER A 213 8.06 -18.64 11.14
CA SER A 213 9.27 -19.15 11.78
C SER A 213 9.54 -20.53 11.19
N ASP A 214 10.80 -20.83 10.86
CA ASP A 214 11.22 -22.10 10.24
C ASP A 214 11.00 -23.34 11.14
N ASN A 215 10.48 -23.16 12.37
CA ASN A 215 10.25 -24.22 13.35
C ASN A 215 8.79 -24.72 13.46
N GLU A 216 7.89 -24.38 12.54
CA GLU A 216 6.57 -25.04 12.52
C GLU A 216 6.68 -26.43 11.89
N GLU A 217 6.70 -27.43 12.76
CA GLU A 217 6.78 -28.85 12.48
C GLU A 217 5.78 -29.31 11.41
N HIS A 218 6.28 -30.12 10.49
CA HIS A 218 5.57 -30.67 9.34
C HIS A 218 4.35 -31.51 9.75
N VAL A 219 3.15 -30.91 9.77
CA VAL A 219 1.92 -31.68 9.55
C VAL A 219 1.92 -32.10 8.08
N LYS A 220 2.26 -33.38 7.85
CA LYS A 220 2.26 -34.00 6.52
C LYS A 220 0.84 -34.04 5.96
N HIS A 221 0.54 -33.13 5.05
CA HIS A 221 -0.47 -33.38 4.02
C HIS A 221 0.25 -33.82 2.72
N PRO A 222 -0.32 -34.80 1.99
CA PRO A 222 0.32 -35.42 0.84
C PRO A 222 0.63 -34.40 -0.25
N SER A 223 1.80 -34.62 -0.87
CA SER A 223 2.49 -33.73 -1.79
C SER A 223 1.69 -33.37 -3.04
N LYS A 224 1.71 -32.09 -3.40
CA LYS A 224 1.86 -31.59 -4.79
C LYS A 224 2.17 -30.08 -4.78
N GLY A 225 3.35 -29.74 -5.32
CA GLY A 225 3.74 -28.40 -5.76
C GLY A 225 4.20 -27.41 -4.69
N LYS A 226 5.50 -27.03 -4.71
CA LYS A 226 6.01 -25.84 -4.00
C LYS A 226 5.20 -24.62 -4.45
N LYS A 227 4.58 -23.92 -3.51
CA LYS A 227 3.77 -22.72 -3.75
C LYS A 227 4.63 -21.49 -3.53
N GLU A 228 4.92 -20.77 -4.59
CA GLU A 228 5.56 -19.46 -4.53
C GLU A 228 4.49 -18.36 -4.47
N LEU A 229 4.73 -17.35 -3.62
CA LEU A 229 3.75 -16.36 -3.18
C LEU A 229 4.13 -15.00 -3.78
N VAL A 230 3.29 -14.45 -4.67
CA VAL A 230 3.52 -13.16 -5.33
C VAL A 230 2.26 -12.29 -5.12
N MET A 231 2.45 -11.05 -4.64
CA MET A 231 1.42 -10.23 -3.99
C MET A 231 1.44 -8.76 -4.49
N ALA A 232 0.38 -8.29 -5.14
CA ALA A 232 0.13 -6.86 -5.31
C ALA A 232 -0.96 -6.44 -4.31
N ALA A 233 -0.70 -5.45 -3.45
CA ALA A 233 -1.69 -4.99 -2.47
C ALA A 233 -2.39 -3.70 -2.90
N VAL A 234 -3.71 -3.72 -2.75
CA VAL A 234 -4.59 -2.57 -2.81
C VAL A 234 -5.18 -2.40 -1.41
N VAL A 235 -5.00 -1.23 -0.80
CA VAL A 235 -5.66 -0.93 0.48
C VAL A 235 -7.00 -0.27 0.19
N LEU A 236 -8.09 -0.99 0.51
CA LEU A 236 -9.47 -0.58 0.30
C LEU A 236 -10.18 -0.53 1.66
N ARG A 237 -10.88 0.56 1.95
CA ARG A 237 -11.46 0.77 3.28
C ARG A 237 -12.97 0.93 3.19
N VAL A 238 -13.72 -0.02 3.73
CA VAL A 238 -15.20 0.06 3.83
C VAL A 238 -15.56 0.56 5.23
N GLN A 239 -16.33 1.64 5.32
CA GLN A 239 -16.81 2.16 6.60
C GLN A 239 -18.31 1.89 6.73
N MET A 240 -18.68 0.95 7.61
CA MET A 240 -20.07 0.72 8.06
C MET A 240 -20.31 1.37 9.42
N VAL A 241 -21.58 1.56 9.79
CA VAL A 241 -22.06 1.92 11.14
C VAL A 241 -22.94 0.77 11.68
N ALA A 242 -22.54 -0.49 11.45
CA ALA A 242 -23.00 -1.64 12.25
C ALA A 242 -22.10 -2.90 12.17
N HIS A 243 -21.33 -3.17 11.10
CA HIS A 243 -20.46 -4.35 10.98
C HIS A 243 -19.29 -4.10 9.99
N VAL A 244 -18.02 -4.15 10.41
CA VAL A 244 -16.88 -3.96 9.48
C VAL A 244 -16.52 -5.21 8.67
N ALA A 245 -16.36 -4.99 7.36
CA ALA A 245 -15.50 -5.77 6.48
C ALA A 245 -14.30 -4.89 6.09
N VAL A 246 -13.08 -5.28 6.48
CA VAL A 246 -11.86 -4.65 5.97
C VAL A 246 -11.53 -5.31 4.65
N LEU A 247 -11.48 -4.55 3.56
CA LEU A 247 -11.18 -5.11 2.25
C LEU A 247 -9.72 -4.85 1.88
N VAL A 248 -8.84 -5.83 2.08
CA VAL A 248 -7.52 -5.78 1.45
C VAL A 248 -7.58 -6.65 0.21
N VAL A 249 -7.63 -6.03 -0.98
CA VAL A 249 -7.56 -6.79 -2.23
C VAL A 249 -6.11 -7.09 -2.48
N PHE A 250 -5.77 -8.38 -2.41
CA PHE A 250 -4.51 -8.87 -2.94
C PHE A 250 -4.78 -9.51 -4.28
N LEU A 251 -4.04 -9.10 -5.31
CA LEU A 251 -4.03 -9.78 -6.60
C LEU A 251 -2.93 -10.85 -6.56
N GLN A 252 -3.30 -12.11 -6.85
CA GLN A 252 -2.37 -13.24 -6.89
C GLN A 252 -2.60 -14.10 -8.13
N ARG A 253 -1.51 -14.62 -8.71
CA ARG A 253 -1.50 -15.75 -9.63
C ARG A 253 -1.18 -17.08 -8.93
N VAL A 254 -1.75 -18.18 -9.43
CA VAL A 254 -1.26 -19.54 -9.20
C VAL A 254 -0.75 -20.08 -10.54
N PRO A 255 0.53 -20.49 -10.64
CA PRO A 255 1.01 -21.13 -11.86
C PRO A 255 0.30 -22.48 -12.05
N VAL A 256 -0.05 -22.80 -13.29
CA VAL A 256 -0.42 -24.16 -13.70
C VAL A 256 0.86 -24.98 -13.81
#